data_AF-A0AAW0CAP2-F1
#
_entry.id   AF-A0AAW0CAP2-F1
#
_cell.length_a   1.000
_cell.length_b   1.000
_cell.length_c   1.000
_cell.angle_alpha   90.00
_cell.angle_beta   90.00
_cell.angle_gamma   90.00
#
_symmetry.space_group_name_H-M   'P 1'
#
loop_
_entity.id
_entity.type
_entity.pdbx_description
1 polymer ?
#
loop_
_entity_poly.entity_id
_entity_poly.type
_entity_poly.pdbx_seq_one_letter_code
_entity_poly.pdbx_strand_id
1 'polypeptide(L)'
;MVSLYLVYKIYGQGQKIGTADTIQAAFKHMWKMQFRDGDKYRGKWHFNPTTAAWEGNPIDSAKVQDTMAAIKNKCGKDGGDRKHSLAMSEEFMSRMFAWSEEQCPASKYEGKSTTVEEQSLKTKHLAFKCFASTSWIIWSRLQSIQHTIFRATTDESEGMAKTGLINLTKKLIFEVYTAYLTRCGKFKICAQSGLPACDSFSWMTRWVKYLEESPLEPEDYIFPATGANGIVQTGENISHDDVQKWITEFASGADLPRANGTY
;
A
#
# COMPACT_ATOMS: atom_id res chain seq x y z
N MET A 1 -22.87 -29.59 -19.27
CA MET A 1 -24.12 -29.39 -18.50
C MET A 1 -23.88 -28.55 -17.24
N VAL A 2 -22.88 -28.88 -16.40
CA VAL A 2 -22.57 -28.12 -15.16
C VAL A 2 -22.14 -26.66 -15.41
N SER A 3 -21.36 -26.39 -16.45
CA SER A 3 -20.95 -25.01 -16.78
C SER A 3 -22.14 -24.09 -17.08
N LEU A 4 -23.12 -24.54 -17.85
CA LEU A 4 -24.35 -23.79 -18.14
C LEU A 4 -25.19 -23.57 -16.87
N TYR A 5 -25.25 -24.58 -16.00
CA TYR A 5 -25.93 -24.48 -14.71
C TYR A 5 -25.30 -23.43 -13.80
N LEU A 6 -23.95 -23.39 -13.71
CA LEU A 6 -23.21 -22.37 -12.98
C LEU A 6 -23.52 -20.97 -13.51
N VAL A 7 -23.45 -20.77 -14.83
CA VAL A 7 -23.76 -19.48 -15.49
C VAL A 7 -25.20 -19.06 -15.20
N TYR A 8 -26.17 -19.97 -15.33
CA TYR A 8 -27.57 -19.68 -15.06
C TYR A 8 -27.83 -19.31 -13.59
N LYS A 9 -27.22 -20.03 -12.64
CA LYS A 9 -27.37 -19.74 -11.21
C LYS A 9 -26.78 -18.38 -10.84
N ILE A 10 -25.60 -18.06 -11.36
CA ILE A 10 -24.95 -16.78 -11.02
C ILE A 10 -25.60 -15.61 -11.75
N TYR A 11 -25.73 -15.66 -13.07
CA TYR A 11 -26.22 -14.52 -13.85
C TYR A 11 -27.73 -14.51 -14.05
N GLY A 12 -28.35 -15.67 -14.25
CA GLY A 12 -29.80 -15.77 -14.43
C GLY A 12 -30.58 -15.57 -13.14
N GLN A 13 -30.04 -16.02 -12.00
CA GLN A 13 -30.69 -15.91 -10.67
C GLN A 13 -29.99 -14.93 -9.71
N GLY A 14 -29.00 -14.16 -10.18
CA GLY A 14 -28.33 -13.12 -9.39
C GLY A 14 -27.61 -13.63 -8.14
N GLN A 15 -27.14 -14.87 -8.12
CA GLN A 15 -26.49 -15.46 -6.94
C GLN A 15 -25.04 -15.01 -6.80
N LYS A 16 -24.52 -15.00 -5.56
CA LYS A 16 -23.13 -14.62 -5.26
C LYS A 16 -22.14 -15.70 -5.68
N ILE A 17 -20.87 -15.30 -5.83
CA ILE A 17 -19.79 -16.21 -6.24
C ILE A 17 -19.61 -17.43 -5.32
N GLY A 18 -19.84 -17.29 -4.01
CA GLY A 18 -19.78 -18.41 -3.07
C GLY A 18 -20.78 -19.52 -3.41
N THR A 19 -21.89 -19.21 -4.09
CA THR A 19 -22.84 -20.20 -4.59
C THR A 19 -22.23 -21.04 -5.71
N ALA A 20 -21.43 -20.44 -6.60
CA ALA A 20 -20.72 -21.19 -7.65
C ALA A 20 -19.66 -22.12 -7.07
N ASP A 21 -18.86 -21.66 -6.10
CA ASP A 21 -17.86 -22.50 -5.42
C ASP A 21 -18.54 -23.67 -4.67
N THR A 22 -19.67 -23.40 -4.00
CA THR A 22 -20.45 -24.45 -3.30
C THR A 22 -21.02 -25.47 -4.29
N ILE A 23 -21.59 -25.03 -5.41
CA ILE A 23 -22.08 -25.92 -6.47
C ILE A 23 -20.93 -26.75 -7.03
N GLN A 24 -19.79 -26.14 -7.35
CA GLN A 24 -18.63 -26.86 -7.87
C GLN A 24 -18.16 -27.94 -6.88
N ALA A 25 -18.07 -27.61 -5.59
CA ALA A 25 -17.65 -28.54 -4.54
C ALA A 25 -18.66 -29.69 -4.36
N ALA A 26 -19.97 -29.39 -4.35
CA ALA A 26 -21.02 -30.38 -4.21
C ALA A 26 -21.03 -31.36 -5.39
N PHE A 27 -20.94 -30.86 -6.63
CA PHE A 27 -20.82 -31.71 -7.81
C PHE A 27 -19.50 -32.49 -7.80
N LYS A 28 -18.38 -31.89 -7.39
CA LYS A 28 -17.11 -32.62 -7.28
C LYS A 28 -17.21 -33.79 -6.31
N HIS A 29 -17.85 -33.58 -5.15
CA HIS A 29 -18.10 -34.62 -4.16
C HIS A 29 -19.08 -35.69 -4.66
N MET A 30 -20.16 -35.29 -5.31
CA MET A 30 -21.17 -36.19 -5.88
C MET A 30 -20.56 -37.16 -6.89
N TRP A 31 -19.71 -36.69 -7.81
CA TRP A 31 -19.02 -37.56 -8.78
C TRP A 31 -17.98 -38.47 -8.12
N LYS A 32 -17.37 -38.03 -7.01
CA LYS A 32 -16.42 -38.84 -6.25
C LYS A 32 -17.11 -39.97 -5.46
N MET A 33 -18.32 -39.75 -4.98
CA MET A 33 -18.99 -40.64 -4.01
C MET A 33 -20.14 -41.46 -4.59
N GLN A 34 -20.96 -40.91 -5.49
CA GLN A 34 -22.21 -41.54 -5.94
C GLN A 34 -22.07 -42.35 -7.23
N PHE A 35 -21.16 -41.99 -8.13
CA PHE A 35 -20.96 -42.73 -9.38
C PHE A 35 -19.86 -43.79 -9.19
N ARG A 36 -20.23 -44.92 -8.58
CA ARG A 36 -19.39 -46.12 -8.42
C ARG A 36 -19.28 -46.96 -9.70
N ASP A 37 -19.23 -46.31 -10.85
CA ASP A 37 -19.10 -47.00 -12.14
C ASP A 37 -17.62 -47.35 -12.36
N GLY A 38 -17.12 -48.37 -11.65
CA GLY A 38 -15.81 -48.98 -11.84
C GLY A 38 -14.60 -48.03 -11.83
N ASP A 39 -14.48 -47.15 -10.83
CA ASP A 39 -13.42 -46.13 -10.70
C ASP A 39 -13.29 -45.10 -11.85
N LYS A 40 -14.13 -45.18 -12.88
CA LYS A 40 -14.08 -44.34 -14.09
C LYS A 40 -14.06 -42.85 -13.84
N TYR A 41 -14.76 -42.38 -12.81
CA TYR A 41 -14.89 -40.95 -12.49
C TYR A 41 -13.99 -40.48 -11.33
N ARG A 42 -13.07 -41.34 -10.87
CA ARG A 42 -12.07 -40.97 -9.86
C ARG A 42 -10.83 -40.37 -10.50
N GLY A 43 -10.27 -39.38 -9.81
CA GLY A 43 -9.03 -38.71 -10.23
C GLY A 43 -9.26 -37.57 -11.21
N LYS A 44 -8.16 -37.07 -11.77
CA LYS A 44 -8.14 -35.90 -12.66
C LYS A 44 -8.79 -36.23 -13.99
N TRP A 45 -9.58 -35.30 -14.53
CA TRP A 45 -10.18 -35.44 -15.86
C TRP A 45 -9.09 -35.57 -16.93
N HIS A 46 -9.11 -36.67 -17.69
CA HIS A 46 -8.16 -36.94 -18.77
C HIS A 46 -8.78 -37.89 -19.81
N PHE A 47 -8.19 -37.91 -21.00
CA PHE A 47 -8.56 -38.87 -22.03
C PHE A 47 -7.70 -40.13 -21.86
N ASN A 48 -8.34 -41.30 -21.75
CA ASN A 48 -7.67 -42.58 -21.71
C ASN A 48 -7.61 -43.15 -23.15
N PRO A 49 -6.41 -43.22 -23.77
CA PRO A 49 -6.27 -43.69 -25.14
C PRO A 49 -6.54 -45.19 -25.30
N THR A 50 -6.39 -45.98 -24.23
CA THR A 50 -6.59 -47.44 -24.24
C THR A 50 -8.07 -47.80 -24.30
N THR A 51 -8.90 -47.09 -23.53
CA THR A 51 -10.37 -47.29 -23.51
C THR A 51 -11.09 -46.37 -24.49
N ALA A 52 -10.36 -45.49 -25.18
CA ALA A 52 -10.86 -44.42 -26.05
C ALA A 52 -11.97 -43.58 -25.39
N ALA A 53 -11.89 -43.40 -24.06
CA ALA A 53 -12.92 -42.75 -23.26
C ALA A 53 -12.32 -41.67 -22.36
N TRP A 54 -13.14 -40.68 -22.00
CA TRP A 54 -12.77 -39.71 -20.97
C TRP A 54 -13.06 -40.26 -19.58
N GLU A 55 -12.07 -40.14 -18.70
CA GLU A 55 -12.06 -40.66 -17.34
C GLU A 55 -11.66 -39.56 -16.34
N GLY A 56 -11.99 -39.76 -15.07
CA GLY A 56 -11.81 -38.78 -13.98
C GLY A 56 -13.06 -37.93 -13.72
N ASN A 57 -12.92 -36.92 -12.86
CA ASN A 57 -14.06 -36.09 -12.46
C ASN A 57 -14.38 -35.01 -13.52
N PRO A 58 -15.58 -35.01 -14.15
CA PRO A 58 -15.95 -34.03 -15.18
C PRO A 58 -15.94 -32.57 -14.71
N ILE A 59 -16.00 -32.32 -13.39
CA ILE A 59 -15.86 -30.97 -12.81
C ILE A 59 -14.46 -30.39 -12.99
N ASP A 60 -13.46 -31.26 -13.13
CA ASP A 60 -12.08 -30.86 -13.41
C ASP A 60 -11.81 -30.71 -14.92
N SER A 61 -12.85 -30.77 -15.77
CA SER A 61 -12.72 -30.50 -17.21
C SER A 61 -12.38 -29.03 -17.50
N ALA A 62 -11.60 -28.80 -18.55
CA ALA A 62 -11.16 -27.46 -18.97
C ALA A 62 -12.35 -26.48 -19.09
N LYS A 63 -13.45 -26.92 -19.74
CA LYS A 63 -14.66 -26.11 -19.91
C LYS A 63 -15.25 -25.61 -18.59
N VAL A 64 -15.26 -26.43 -17.54
CA VAL A 64 -15.79 -26.03 -16.22
C VAL A 64 -14.82 -25.07 -15.53
N GLN A 65 -13.52 -25.32 -15.63
CA GLN A 65 -12.49 -24.44 -15.06
C GLN A 65 -12.49 -23.05 -15.71
N ASP A 66 -12.56 -22.99 -17.04
CA ASP A 66 -12.63 -21.73 -17.79
C ASP A 66 -13.90 -20.94 -17.44
N THR A 67 -15.03 -21.65 -17.30
CA THR A 67 -16.29 -21.03 -16.87
C THR A 67 -16.18 -20.46 -15.46
N MET A 68 -15.59 -21.20 -14.52
CA MET A 68 -15.37 -20.74 -13.15
C MET A 68 -14.41 -19.54 -13.10
N ALA A 69 -13.37 -19.52 -13.92
CA ALA A 69 -12.45 -18.40 -14.04
C ALA A 69 -13.16 -17.15 -14.59
N ALA A 70 -13.99 -17.31 -15.62
CA ALA A 70 -14.80 -16.22 -16.17
C ALA A 70 -15.79 -15.66 -15.13
N ILE A 71 -16.47 -16.55 -14.38
CA ILE A 71 -17.35 -16.15 -13.28
C ILE A 71 -16.59 -15.38 -12.20
N LYS A 72 -15.41 -15.88 -11.78
CA LYS A 72 -14.53 -15.22 -10.80
C LYS A 72 -14.11 -13.83 -11.24
N ASN A 73 -13.65 -13.70 -12.48
CA ASN A 73 -13.22 -12.41 -13.02
C ASN A 73 -14.37 -11.40 -13.08
N LYS A 74 -15.56 -11.81 -13.52
CA LYS A 74 -16.70 -10.92 -13.63
C LYS A 74 -17.32 -10.57 -12.27
N CYS A 75 -17.52 -11.55 -11.38
CA CYS A 75 -18.02 -11.26 -10.03
C CYS A 75 -17.01 -10.45 -9.20
N GLY A 76 -15.70 -10.63 -9.41
CA GLY A 76 -14.66 -9.79 -8.82
C GLY A 76 -14.68 -8.34 -9.35
N LYS A 77 -15.17 -8.13 -10.58
CA LYS A 77 -15.37 -6.81 -11.17
C LYS A 77 -16.67 -6.15 -10.71
N ASP A 78 -17.74 -6.92 -10.54
CA ASP A 78 -19.11 -6.42 -10.35
C ASP A 78 -19.61 -6.43 -8.88
N GLY A 79 -18.98 -7.18 -7.97
CA GLY A 79 -19.62 -7.51 -6.67
C GLY A 79 -18.72 -7.49 -5.43
N GLY A 80 -17.50 -6.98 -5.52
CA GLY A 80 -16.70 -6.69 -4.34
C GLY A 80 -16.92 -5.24 -3.92
N ASP A 81 -17.55 -4.99 -2.77
CA ASP A 81 -17.21 -3.80 -2.01
C ASP A 81 -15.68 -3.78 -1.93
N ARG A 82 -15.05 -2.77 -2.52
CA ARG A 82 -13.60 -2.64 -2.48
C ARG A 82 -13.20 -2.43 -1.02
N LYS A 83 -12.88 -3.52 -0.32
CA LYS A 83 -12.28 -3.50 1.02
C LYS A 83 -10.81 -3.06 1.01
N HIS A 84 -10.28 -2.72 -0.16
CA HIS A 84 -8.94 -2.19 -0.30
C HIS A 84 -9.05 -0.67 -0.41
N SER A 85 -8.33 0.03 0.47
CA SER A 85 -8.15 1.48 0.42
C SER A 85 -7.83 1.88 -1.02
N LEU A 86 -8.57 2.87 -1.54
CA LEU A 86 -8.27 3.43 -2.85
C LEU A 86 -6.84 3.98 -2.82
N ALA A 87 -6.12 3.78 -3.93
CA ALA A 87 -4.83 4.43 -4.11
C ALA A 87 -5.06 5.95 -4.02
N MET A 88 -4.21 6.61 -3.26
CA MET A 88 -4.21 8.07 -3.15
C MET A 88 -4.00 8.66 -4.56
N SER A 89 -4.69 9.75 -4.89
CA SER A 89 -4.48 10.49 -6.14
C SER A 89 -3.57 11.71 -5.89
N GLU A 90 -2.93 12.19 -6.96
CA GLU A 90 -2.08 13.38 -6.90
C GLU A 90 -2.92 14.62 -6.56
N GLU A 91 -4.14 14.72 -7.10
CA GLU A 91 -5.10 15.76 -6.75
C GLU A 91 -5.42 15.78 -5.25
N PHE A 92 -5.65 14.61 -4.64
CA PHE A 92 -5.94 14.52 -3.20
C PHE A 92 -4.72 14.88 -2.35
N MET A 93 -3.52 14.48 -2.77
CA MET A 93 -2.27 14.91 -2.14
C MET A 93 -2.11 16.42 -2.17
N SER A 94 -2.31 17.02 -3.34
CA SER A 94 -2.21 18.47 -3.54
C SER A 94 -3.23 19.23 -2.69
N ARG A 95 -4.46 18.74 -2.56
CA ARG A 95 -5.49 19.33 -1.67
C ARG A 95 -5.10 19.25 -0.19
N MET A 96 -4.60 18.09 0.28
CA MET A 96 -4.12 17.95 1.66
C MET A 96 -2.94 18.86 1.96
N PHE A 97 -2.05 19.05 0.99
CA PHE A 97 -0.87 19.91 1.17
C PHE A 97 -1.25 21.39 1.13
N ALA A 98 -2.20 21.78 0.29
CA ALA A 98 -2.77 23.13 0.28
C ALA A 98 -3.42 23.47 1.62
N TRP A 99 -4.31 22.60 2.12
CA TRP A 99 -4.89 22.78 3.46
C TRP A 99 -3.81 22.85 4.55
N SER A 100 -2.79 21.99 4.48
CA SER A 100 -1.69 21.99 5.43
C SER A 100 -0.87 23.29 5.40
N GLU A 101 -0.68 23.91 4.23
CA GLU A 101 -0.04 25.23 4.09
C GLU A 101 -0.90 26.36 4.65
N GLU A 102 -2.23 26.28 4.56
CA GLU A 102 -3.13 27.26 5.20
C GLU A 102 -3.02 27.21 6.72
N GLN A 103 -2.90 26.01 7.30
CA GLN A 103 -2.73 25.84 8.75
C GLN A 103 -1.31 26.19 9.21
N CYS A 104 -0.29 25.76 8.48
CA CYS A 104 1.11 25.97 8.80
C CYS A 104 1.89 26.36 7.53
N PRO A 105 2.01 27.68 7.25
CA PRO A 105 2.70 28.18 6.06
C PRO A 105 4.18 27.80 6.05
N ALA A 106 4.74 27.60 4.86
CA ALA A 106 6.15 27.22 4.69
C ALA A 106 7.14 28.16 5.39
N SER A 107 6.81 29.45 5.54
CA SER A 107 7.64 30.42 6.27
C SER A 107 7.81 30.09 7.75
N LYS A 108 6.89 29.32 8.35
CA LYS A 108 6.95 28.88 9.75
C LYS A 108 7.78 27.61 9.96
N TYR A 109 8.20 26.95 8.88
CA TYR A 109 9.07 25.79 9.00
C TYR A 109 10.51 26.18 9.38
N GLU A 110 10.91 27.42 9.09
CA GLU A 110 12.24 27.94 9.39
C GLU A 110 12.23 28.75 10.70
N GLY A 111 13.14 28.40 11.62
CA GLY A 111 13.28 29.08 12.91
C GLY A 111 12.64 28.35 14.09
N LYS A 112 12.98 28.81 15.30
CA LYS A 112 12.48 28.24 16.56
C LYS A 112 11.03 28.64 16.78
N SER A 113 10.19 27.68 17.16
CA SER A 113 8.81 27.94 17.56
C SER A 113 8.78 28.81 18.82
N THR A 114 7.84 29.75 18.87
CA THR A 114 7.68 30.65 20.02
C THR A 114 6.74 30.08 21.08
N THR A 115 5.80 29.22 20.67
CA THR A 115 4.85 28.56 21.56
C THR A 115 4.84 27.04 21.37
N VAL A 116 4.32 26.32 22.37
CA VAL A 116 4.17 24.86 22.33
C VAL A 116 3.17 24.44 21.26
N GLU A 117 2.09 25.20 21.07
CA GLU A 117 1.09 24.95 20.04
C GLU A 117 1.67 25.11 18.64
N GLU A 118 2.49 26.14 18.43
CA GLU A 118 3.19 26.36 17.17
C GLU A 118 4.19 25.24 16.89
N GLN A 119 4.92 24.77 17.90
CA GLN A 119 5.82 23.62 17.79
C GLN A 119 5.06 22.34 17.43
N SER A 120 3.97 22.03 18.13
CA SER A 120 3.13 20.86 17.86
C SER A 120 2.55 20.86 16.45
N LEU A 121 2.03 22.01 16.01
CA LEU A 121 1.52 22.17 14.65
C LEU A 121 2.62 22.03 13.60
N LYS A 122 3.77 22.68 13.81
CA LYS A 122 4.94 22.60 12.91
C LYS A 122 5.42 21.16 12.76
N THR A 123 5.69 20.47 13.88
CA THR A 123 6.15 19.07 13.89
C THR A 123 5.18 18.19 13.11
N LYS A 124 3.88 18.25 13.44
CA LYS A 124 2.86 17.41 12.81
C LYS A 124 2.76 17.63 11.31
N HIS A 125 2.69 18.89 10.88
CA HIS A 125 2.53 19.22 9.45
C HIS A 125 3.75 18.83 8.63
N LEU A 126 4.95 19.05 9.16
CA LEU A 126 6.19 18.67 8.48
C LEU A 126 6.37 17.14 8.42
N ALA A 127 6.11 16.45 9.55
CA ALA A 127 6.16 14.99 9.62
C ALA A 127 5.16 14.34 8.66
N PHE A 128 3.91 14.81 8.63
CA PHE A 128 2.88 14.27 7.73
C PHE A 128 3.24 14.49 6.26
N LYS A 129 3.69 15.68 5.87
CA LYS A 129 4.07 15.96 4.47
C LYS A 129 5.23 15.07 4.01
N CYS A 130 6.24 14.91 4.86
CA CYS A 130 7.34 13.98 4.61
C CYS A 130 6.82 12.53 4.49
N PHE A 131 5.99 12.08 5.43
CA PHE A 131 5.43 10.74 5.45
C PHE A 131 4.58 10.44 4.19
N ALA A 132 3.64 11.31 3.86
CA ALA A 132 2.69 11.11 2.76
C ALA A 132 3.38 11.14 1.39
N SER A 133 4.29 12.08 1.17
CA SER A 133 5.07 12.16 -0.08
C SER A 133 6.02 10.96 -0.22
N THR A 134 6.62 10.49 0.87
CA THR A 134 7.44 9.27 0.84
C THR A 134 6.59 8.07 0.49
N SER A 135 5.47 7.88 1.19
CA SER A 135 4.50 6.80 0.94
C SER A 135 4.06 6.73 -0.53
N TRP A 136 3.82 7.90 -1.12
CA TRP A 136 3.49 8.04 -2.54
C TRP A 136 4.57 7.46 -3.46
N ILE A 137 5.84 7.76 -3.20
CA ILE A 137 6.96 7.37 -4.04
C ILE A 137 7.27 5.88 -3.95
N ILE A 138 7.31 5.33 -2.74
CA ILE A 138 7.71 3.93 -2.54
C ILE A 138 6.54 2.95 -2.70
N TRP A 139 5.31 3.45 -2.95
CA TRP A 139 4.09 2.64 -3.05
C TRP A 139 3.91 1.69 -1.86
N SER A 140 4.42 2.10 -0.70
CA SER A 140 4.47 1.28 0.50
C SER A 140 3.23 1.51 1.35
N ARG A 141 2.80 0.44 2.00
CA ARG A 141 1.72 0.52 3.01
C ARG A 141 2.25 1.16 4.29
N LEU A 142 1.36 1.72 5.08
CA LEU A 142 1.66 2.39 6.35
C LEU A 142 2.63 1.60 7.26
N GLN A 143 2.39 0.29 7.43
CA GLN A 143 3.20 -0.61 8.26
C GLN A 143 4.67 -0.73 7.80
N SER A 144 4.94 -0.59 6.50
CA SER A 144 6.32 -0.67 5.98
C SER A 144 7.14 0.59 6.24
N ILE A 145 6.49 1.75 6.37
CA ILE A 145 7.18 3.05 6.42
C ILE A 145 7.53 3.44 7.85
N GLN A 146 6.69 3.05 8.81
CA GLN A 146 6.93 3.27 10.23
C GLN A 146 8.28 2.68 10.65
N HIS A 147 8.62 1.46 10.22
CA HIS A 147 9.88 0.82 10.60
C HIS A 147 11.09 1.28 9.78
N THR A 148 11.01 2.43 9.10
CA THR A 148 12.13 2.94 8.31
C THR A 148 13.16 3.58 9.23
N ILE A 149 14.34 2.97 9.32
CA ILE A 149 15.52 3.54 9.98
C ILE A 149 16.33 4.32 8.94
N PHE A 150 16.83 5.49 9.31
CA PHE A 150 17.63 6.31 8.40
C PHE A 150 19.09 5.85 8.38
N ARG A 151 19.65 5.72 7.18
CA ARG A 151 21.10 5.76 6.98
C ARG A 151 21.41 6.63 5.77
N ALA A 152 21.55 7.94 5.98
CA ALA A 152 22.16 8.78 4.95
C ALA A 152 23.60 8.32 4.74
N THR A 153 23.82 7.59 3.65
CA THR A 153 25.17 7.47 3.09
C THR A 153 25.20 8.36 1.86
N THR A 154 25.99 9.42 1.94
CA THR A 154 26.44 10.13 0.74
C THR A 154 27.47 9.23 0.08
N ASP A 155 27.05 8.50 -0.95
CA ASP A 155 27.98 7.69 -1.73
C ASP A 155 28.89 8.65 -2.51
N GLU A 156 30.14 8.81 -2.06
CA GLU A 156 31.20 9.55 -2.76
C GLU A 156 31.81 8.75 -3.92
N SER A 157 31.24 7.61 -4.30
CA SER A 157 31.78 6.79 -5.37
C SER A 157 31.23 7.18 -6.76
N GLU A 158 32.16 7.66 -7.57
CA GLU A 158 32.16 7.85 -9.03
C GLU A 158 31.79 9.24 -9.59
N GLY A 159 32.81 10.12 -9.55
CA GLY A 159 33.26 10.79 -10.78
C GLY A 159 32.63 12.15 -11.12
N MET A 160 33.09 13.23 -10.49
CA MET A 160 33.85 14.30 -11.16
C MET A 160 34.00 15.57 -10.29
N ALA A 161 35.22 16.11 -10.36
CA ALA A 161 35.63 17.50 -10.20
C ALA A 161 35.74 18.10 -8.78
N LYS A 162 37.00 18.12 -8.34
CA LYS A 162 37.62 19.06 -7.39
C LYS A 162 37.29 20.52 -7.75
N THR A 163 36.48 21.17 -6.94
CA THR A 163 36.50 22.63 -6.70
C THR A 163 35.69 22.89 -5.44
N GLY A 164 36.24 23.68 -4.51
CA GLY A 164 35.61 24.02 -3.24
C GLY A 164 34.26 24.69 -3.45
N LEU A 165 33.20 23.92 -3.32
CA LEU A 165 31.81 24.32 -3.17
C LEU A 165 31.07 23.09 -2.65
N ILE A 166 30.34 23.26 -1.56
CA ILE A 166 29.51 22.27 -0.90
C ILE A 166 28.53 21.69 -1.94
N ASN A 167 28.88 20.53 -2.50
CA ASN A 167 28.07 19.85 -3.50
C ASN A 167 26.98 19.04 -2.79
N LEU A 168 25.89 19.72 -2.41
CA LEU A 168 24.57 19.13 -2.15
C LEU A 168 24.00 18.56 -3.47
N THR A 169 24.60 17.48 -3.97
CA THR A 169 24.20 16.84 -5.23
C THR A 169 22.97 15.97 -5.05
N LYS A 170 21.77 16.59 -5.01
CA LYS A 170 20.48 16.11 -5.54
C LYS A 170 20.13 14.60 -5.44
N LYS A 171 20.58 13.88 -4.41
CA LYS A 171 20.40 12.43 -4.28
C LYS A 171 20.35 12.07 -2.80
N LEU A 172 19.21 11.53 -2.35
CA LEU A 172 19.09 10.83 -1.08
C LEU A 172 18.95 9.34 -1.39
N ILE A 173 19.82 8.52 -0.80
CA ILE A 173 19.76 7.05 -0.89
C ILE A 173 19.16 6.55 0.41
N PHE A 174 18.09 5.75 0.30
CA PHE A 174 17.37 5.15 1.41
C PHE A 174 17.59 3.65 1.43
N GLU A 175 17.93 3.13 2.60
CA GLU A 175 17.76 1.72 2.91
C GLU A 175 16.46 1.57 3.69
N VAL A 176 15.40 1.08 3.01
CA VAL A 176 14.13 0.82 3.68
C VAL A 176 14.15 -0.62 4.18
N TYR A 177 14.26 -0.77 5.50
CA TYR A 177 14.14 -2.04 6.20
C TYR A 177 12.68 -2.32 6.55
N THR A 178 11.93 -2.91 5.62
CA THR A 178 10.58 -3.37 5.94
C THR A 178 10.64 -4.74 6.63
N ALA A 179 10.26 -4.83 7.91
CA ALA A 179 10.21 -6.11 8.64
C ALA A 179 9.25 -7.15 8.02
N TYR A 180 8.32 -6.72 7.16
CA TYR A 180 7.20 -7.52 6.65
C TYR A 180 7.27 -7.87 5.15
N LEU A 181 8.20 -7.29 4.39
CA LEU A 181 8.48 -7.72 3.02
C LEU A 181 9.87 -8.34 3.01
N THR A 182 9.97 -9.57 2.54
CA THR A 182 11.21 -10.36 2.39
C THR A 182 12.25 -9.75 1.43
N ARG A 183 12.12 -8.46 1.11
CA ARG A 183 13.02 -7.69 0.25
C ARG A 183 13.33 -6.35 0.92
N CYS A 184 14.48 -6.27 1.58
CA CYS A 184 15.13 -5.01 1.86
C CYS A 184 15.54 -4.36 0.52
N GLY A 185 15.11 -3.13 0.28
CA GLY A 185 15.34 -2.41 -0.98
C GLY A 185 16.07 -1.11 -0.74
N LYS A 186 17.13 -0.86 -1.51
CA LYS A 186 17.74 0.48 -1.60
C LYS A 186 16.91 1.32 -2.57
N PHE A 187 16.29 2.38 -2.08
CA PHE A 187 15.52 3.31 -2.89
C PHE A 187 16.31 4.61 -3.08
N LYS A 188 16.40 5.07 -4.32
CA LYS A 188 16.96 6.39 -4.62
C LYS A 188 15.80 7.34 -4.88
N ILE A 189 15.59 8.31 -3.99
CA ILE A 189 14.56 9.33 -4.19
C ILE A 189 15.24 10.55 -4.80
N CYS A 190 14.73 10.95 -5.95
CA CYS A 190 15.15 12.15 -6.67
C CYS A 190 14.11 13.25 -6.47
N ALA A 191 14.54 14.51 -6.57
CA ALA A 191 13.63 15.65 -6.54
C ALA A 191 12.58 15.58 -7.66
N GLN A 192 11.33 15.86 -7.31
CA GLN A 192 10.18 15.88 -8.22
C GLN A 192 9.57 17.28 -8.32
N SER A 193 10.32 18.23 -8.90
CA SER A 193 9.90 19.64 -8.98
C SER A 193 8.59 19.89 -9.75
N GLY A 194 8.14 18.93 -10.57
CA GLY A 194 6.85 19.02 -11.27
C GLY A 194 5.63 18.64 -10.41
N LEU A 195 5.84 17.97 -9.27
CA LEU A 195 4.78 17.49 -8.39
C LEU A 195 5.12 17.84 -6.93
N PRO A 196 4.94 19.10 -6.50
CA PRO A 196 5.42 19.56 -5.20
C PRO A 196 4.80 18.81 -4.01
N ALA A 197 3.56 18.33 -4.12
CA ALA A 197 2.94 17.52 -3.07
C ALA A 197 3.51 16.08 -2.99
N CYS A 198 4.07 15.59 -4.09
CA CYS A 198 4.65 14.26 -4.18
C CYS A 198 6.19 14.27 -4.05
N ASP A 199 6.81 15.45 -3.94
CA ASP A 199 8.27 15.60 -3.89
C ASP A 199 8.86 15.20 -2.54
N SER A 200 8.95 13.89 -2.34
CA SER A 200 9.51 13.29 -1.12
C SER A 200 10.93 13.77 -0.81
N PHE A 201 11.78 14.01 -1.82
CA PHE A 201 13.14 14.50 -1.61
C PHE A 201 13.16 15.85 -0.88
N SER A 202 12.34 16.79 -1.34
CA SER A 202 12.25 18.14 -0.76
C SER A 202 11.64 18.12 0.63
N TRP A 203 10.54 17.38 0.83
CA TRP A 203 9.90 17.28 2.15
C TRP A 203 10.75 16.54 3.17
N MET A 204 11.46 15.50 2.75
CA MET A 204 12.34 14.76 3.63
C MET A 204 13.58 15.55 4.01
N THR A 205 14.17 16.31 3.09
CA THR A 205 15.30 17.20 3.42
C THR A 205 14.89 18.23 4.48
N ARG A 206 13.69 18.81 4.36
CA ARG A 206 13.15 19.74 5.37
C ARG A 206 12.90 19.05 6.71
N TRP A 207 12.35 17.84 6.68
CA TRP A 207 12.08 17.06 7.89
C TRP A 207 13.35 16.62 8.62
N VAL A 208 14.35 16.10 7.91
CA VAL A 208 15.64 15.71 8.51
C VAL A 208 16.33 16.93 9.12
N LYS A 209 16.37 18.06 8.40
CA LYS A 209 16.91 19.33 8.93
C LYS A 209 16.20 19.77 10.22
N TYR A 210 14.89 19.52 10.33
CA TYR A 210 14.12 19.80 11.55
C TYR A 210 14.47 18.82 12.68
N LEU A 211 14.64 17.54 12.38
CA LEU A 211 15.06 16.53 13.35
C LEU A 211 16.47 16.79 13.90
N GLU A 212 17.41 17.25 13.05
CA GLU A 212 18.79 17.60 13.41
C GLU A 212 18.88 18.82 14.36
N GLU A 213 17.78 19.52 14.65
CA GLU A 213 17.75 20.47 15.77
C GLU A 213 17.94 19.77 17.13
N SER A 214 17.72 18.45 17.18
CA SER A 214 18.02 17.57 18.30
C SER A 214 19.11 16.55 17.90
N PRO A 215 19.94 16.07 18.84
CA PRO A 215 20.94 15.04 18.54
C PRO A 215 20.27 13.77 18.00
N LEU A 216 20.58 13.40 16.76
CA LEU A 216 20.12 12.15 16.14
C LEU A 216 21.21 11.09 16.26
N GLU A 217 20.84 9.94 16.80
CA GLU A 217 21.69 8.75 16.84
C GLU A 217 21.53 7.91 15.56
N PRO A 218 22.52 7.08 15.18
CA PRO A 218 22.47 6.28 13.95
C PRO A 218 21.29 5.29 13.88
N GLU A 219 20.75 4.87 15.03
CA GLU A 219 19.64 3.92 15.16
C GLU A 219 18.27 4.59 15.30
N ASP A 220 18.21 5.92 15.26
CA ASP A 220 16.96 6.67 15.43
C ASP A 220 15.99 6.48 14.23
N TYR A 221 14.70 6.53 14.55
CA TYR A 221 13.64 6.43 13.54
C TYR A 221 13.49 7.74 12.76
N ILE A 222 13.22 7.64 11.45
CA ILE A 222 12.93 8.85 10.65
C ILE A 222 11.51 9.36 10.86
N PHE A 223 10.58 8.50 11.27
CA PHE A 223 9.22 8.90 11.68
C PHE A 223 9.03 8.56 13.16
N PRO A 224 9.66 9.33 14.06
CA PRO A 224 9.59 9.10 15.48
C PRO A 224 8.23 9.45 16.08
N ALA A 225 7.96 8.90 17.27
CA ALA A 225 6.82 9.27 18.08
C ALA A 225 6.88 10.78 18.40
N THR A 226 5.73 11.44 18.33
CA THR A 226 5.60 12.87 18.63
C THR A 226 4.70 13.03 19.84
N GLY A 227 5.25 13.59 20.93
CA GLY A 227 4.47 13.92 22.11
C GLY A 227 3.46 15.04 21.84
N ALA A 228 2.46 15.20 22.70
CA ALA A 228 1.39 16.21 22.55
C ALA A 228 1.93 17.65 22.36
N ASN A 229 3.09 17.94 22.94
CA ASN A 229 3.75 19.25 22.88
C ASN A 229 4.56 19.47 21.59
N GLY A 230 4.53 18.55 20.63
CA GLY A 230 5.36 18.61 19.42
C GLY A 230 6.81 18.17 19.62
N ILE A 231 7.15 17.68 20.81
CA ILE A 231 8.47 17.12 21.11
C ILE A 231 8.60 15.77 20.42
N VAL A 232 9.68 15.64 19.65
CA VAL A 232 10.02 14.42 18.92
C VAL A 232 10.81 13.47 19.81
N GLN A 233 10.45 12.18 19.80
CA GLN A 233 11.12 11.11 20.55
C GLN A 233 11.82 10.16 19.57
N THR A 234 13.06 10.47 19.19
CA THR A 234 13.76 9.84 18.05
C THR A 234 13.99 8.34 18.21
N GLY A 235 14.14 7.85 19.44
CA GLY A 235 14.29 6.44 19.77
C GLY A 235 12.98 5.62 19.80
N GLU A 236 11.81 6.27 19.70
CA GLU A 236 10.51 5.58 19.65
C GLU A 236 9.86 5.82 18.28
N ASN A 237 9.31 4.76 17.70
CA ASN A 237 8.66 4.84 16.40
C ASN A 237 7.23 5.38 16.51
N ILE A 238 6.76 6.13 15.52
CA ILE A 238 5.36 6.55 15.48
C ILE A 238 4.40 5.35 15.40
N SER A 239 3.33 5.42 16.19
CA SER A 239 2.32 4.37 16.21
C SER A 239 1.45 4.37 14.95
N HIS A 240 0.90 3.21 14.61
CA HIS A 240 -0.09 3.08 13.54
C HIS A 240 -1.32 3.96 13.76
N ASP A 241 -1.81 4.02 14.98
CA ASP A 241 -3.00 4.78 15.31
C ASP A 241 -2.78 6.28 15.16
N ASP A 242 -1.58 6.79 15.49
CA ASP A 242 -1.29 8.21 15.35
C ASP A 242 -1.15 8.62 13.89
N VAL A 243 -0.53 7.80 13.04
CA VAL A 243 -0.51 8.07 11.61
C VAL A 243 -1.93 7.99 11.02
N GLN A 244 -2.75 7.03 11.44
CA GLN A 244 -4.13 6.93 10.97
C GLN A 244 -4.98 8.14 11.41
N LYS A 245 -4.75 8.67 12.63
CA LYS A 245 -5.35 9.93 13.09
C LYS A 245 -4.92 11.08 12.19
N TRP A 246 -3.62 11.21 11.88
CA TRP A 246 -3.14 12.25 10.97
C TRP A 246 -3.77 12.13 9.59
N ILE A 247 -3.79 10.94 8.98
CA ILE A 247 -4.44 10.72 7.68
C ILE A 247 -5.91 11.17 7.72
N THR A 248 -6.63 10.81 8.78
CA THR A 248 -8.04 11.17 8.95
C THR A 248 -8.24 12.68 9.10
N GLU A 249 -7.36 13.33 9.88
CA GLU A 249 -7.38 14.78 10.10
C GLU A 249 -7.11 15.53 8.79
N PHE A 250 -6.03 15.20 8.08
CA PHE A 250 -5.65 15.87 6.83
C PHE A 250 -6.67 15.63 5.72
N ALA A 251 -7.20 14.41 5.61
CA ALA A 251 -8.25 14.12 4.65
C ALA A 251 -9.54 14.90 4.96
N SER A 252 -9.91 15.02 6.24
CA SER A 252 -11.09 15.81 6.64
C SER A 252 -10.88 17.30 6.43
N GLY A 253 -9.70 17.82 6.78
CA GLY A 253 -9.34 19.23 6.58
C GLY A 253 -9.33 19.63 5.11
N ALA A 254 -8.92 18.72 4.22
CA ALA A 254 -8.94 18.92 2.78
C ALA A 254 -10.28 18.59 2.11
N ASP A 255 -11.32 18.28 2.88
CA ASP A 255 -12.66 17.89 2.40
C ASP A 255 -12.63 16.73 1.39
N LEU A 256 -11.80 15.73 1.66
CA LEU A 256 -11.70 14.55 0.81
C LEU A 256 -12.87 13.59 1.05
N PRO A 257 -13.40 12.96 -0.01
CA PRO A 257 -14.45 11.97 0.14
C PRO A 257 -13.93 10.80 0.97
N ARG A 258 -14.68 10.42 2.01
CA ARG A 258 -14.40 9.19 2.76
C ARG A 258 -14.54 8.01 1.81
N ALA A 259 -13.57 7.10 1.82
CA ALA A 259 -13.71 5.85 1.08
C ALA A 259 -14.97 5.14 1.58
N ASN A 260 -15.95 4.93 0.70
CA ASN A 260 -17.17 4.19 1.01
C ASN A 260 -16.77 2.77 1.43
N GLY A 261 -16.83 2.51 2.74
CA GLY A 261 -16.49 1.24 3.34
C GLY A 261 -16.74 1.30 4.84
N THR A 262 -17.99 1.04 5.25
CA THR A 262 -18.28 0.59 6.61
C THR A 262 -17.52 -0.70 6.87
N TYR A 263 -16.80 -0.73 8.00
CA TYR A 263 -15.96 -1.82 8.52
C TYR A 263 -16.60 -3.21 8.38
#